data_AF-A0A925X0J6-F1
#
_entry.id   AF-A0A925X0J6-F1
#
_cell.length_a   1.000
_cell.length_b   1.000
_cell.length_c   1.000
_cell.angle_alpha   90.00
_cell.angle_beta   90.00
_cell.angle_gamma   90.00
#
_symmetry.space_group_name_H-M   'P 1'
#
loop_
_entity.id
_entity.type
_entity.pdbx_description
1 polymer ?
#
loop_
_entity_poly.entity_id
_entity_poly.type
_entity_poly.pdbx_seq_one_letter_code
_entity_poly.pdbx_strand_id
1 'polypeptide(L)'
;MNPSTLISALNGAAPNSATSRHAQLEKQAGNLVAQTFFGTLLKQMRESPFKDEMFSGGRGGEAFGSMYDQHLAEHMSRGVGRKLVNSIVKRLEA
;
A
#
# COMPACT_ATOMS: atom_id res chain seq x y z
N MET A 1 34.91 -18.97 27.96
CA MET A 1 33.58 -18.69 27.35
C MET A 1 32.54 -19.14 28.37
N ASN A 2 31.81 -18.21 28.97
CA ASN A 2 30.95 -18.50 30.12
C ASN A 2 29.51 -18.82 29.64
N PRO A 3 28.81 -19.79 30.24
CA PRO A 3 27.49 -20.27 29.78
C PRO A 3 26.37 -19.21 29.82
N SER A 4 26.59 -18.08 30.47
CA SER A 4 25.64 -16.95 30.58
C SER A 4 25.38 -16.22 29.24
N THR A 5 26.29 -16.34 28.27
CA THR A 5 26.13 -15.72 26.94
C THR A 5 25.22 -16.52 26.00
N LEU A 6 25.01 -17.82 26.24
CA LEU A 6 24.14 -18.66 25.41
C LEU A 6 22.65 -18.43 25.67
N ILE A 7 22.27 -18.08 26.90
CA ILE A 7 20.85 -17.82 27.25
C ILE A 7 20.39 -16.46 26.70
N SER A 8 21.29 -15.48 26.60
CA SER A 8 20.96 -14.15 26.03
C SER A 8 20.72 -14.18 24.52
N ALA A 9 21.31 -15.14 23.79
CA ALA A 9 21.10 -15.30 22.35
C ALA A 9 19.74 -15.94 22.00
N LEU A 10 19.15 -16.69 22.92
CA LEU A 10 17.83 -17.33 22.74
C LEU A 10 16.66 -16.40 23.13
N ASN A 11 16.93 -15.33 23.87
CA ASN A 11 15.92 -14.37 24.32
C ASN A 11 15.74 -13.18 23.35
N GLY A 12 16.40 -13.22 22.18
CA GLY A 12 16.35 -12.19 21.16
C GLY A 12 15.10 -12.31 20.26
N ALA A 13 14.04 -11.61 20.65
CA ALA A 13 12.98 -11.09 19.77
C ALA A 13 12.16 -12.12 18.97
N ALA A 14 11.23 -12.80 19.66
CA ALA A 14 9.97 -13.09 18.99
C ALA A 14 9.30 -11.74 18.64
N PRO A 15 8.97 -11.44 17.37
CA PRO A 15 8.24 -10.23 17.05
C PRO A 15 6.94 -10.26 17.83
N ASN A 16 6.70 -9.21 18.62
CA ASN A 16 5.50 -9.05 19.42
C ASN A 16 4.29 -9.26 18.51
N SER A 17 3.51 -10.33 18.71
CA SER A 17 2.49 -10.79 17.75
C SER A 17 1.43 -9.73 17.41
N ALA A 18 1.24 -8.76 18.30
CA ALA A 18 0.40 -7.59 18.05
C ALA A 18 1.01 -6.64 16.99
N THR A 19 2.31 -6.36 17.06
CA THR A 19 3.01 -5.53 16.06
C THR A 19 3.03 -6.20 14.69
N SER A 20 3.19 -7.54 14.64
CA SER A 20 3.14 -8.27 13.37
C SER A 20 1.74 -8.28 12.76
N ARG A 21 0.69 -8.39 13.58
CA ARG A 21 -0.70 -8.31 13.12
C ARG A 21 -1.09 -6.92 12.63
N HIS A 22 -0.70 -5.87 13.36
CA HIS A 22 -0.92 -4.49 12.93
C HIS A 22 -0.30 -4.20 11.56
N ALA A 23 0.97 -4.59 11.38
CA ALA A 23 1.66 -4.43 10.09
C ALA A 23 0.99 -5.21 8.93
N GLN A 24 0.43 -6.39 9.22
CA GLN A 24 -0.35 -7.14 8.23
C GLN A 24 -1.63 -6.42 7.85
N LEU A 25 -2.37 -5.88 8.83
CA LEU A 25 -3.58 -5.10 8.60
C LEU A 25 -3.29 -3.82 7.82
N GLU A 26 -2.21 -3.10 8.16
CA GLU A 26 -1.77 -1.93 7.39
C GLU A 26 -1.49 -2.27 5.93
N LYS A 27 -0.80 -3.38 5.67
CA LYS A 27 -0.51 -3.84 4.30
C LYS A 27 -1.80 -4.18 3.54
N GLN A 28 -2.70 -4.93 4.17
CA GLN A 28 -3.96 -5.32 3.54
C GLN A 28 -4.89 -4.14 3.29
N ALA A 29 -5.04 -3.25 4.27
CA ALA A 29 -5.81 -2.02 4.13
C ALA A 29 -5.20 -1.09 3.08
N GLY A 30 -3.87 -0.99 3.02
CA GLY A 30 -3.14 -0.27 1.97
C GLY A 30 -3.42 -0.81 0.57
N ASN A 31 -3.41 -2.13 0.40
CA ASN A 31 -3.76 -2.78 -0.86
C ASN A 31 -5.23 -2.56 -1.23
N LEU A 32 -6.13 -2.65 -0.25
CA LEU A 32 -7.55 -2.38 -0.47
C LEU A 32 -7.77 -0.94 -0.96
N VAL A 33 -7.20 0.04 -0.27
CA VAL A 33 -7.29 1.46 -0.65
C VAL A 33 -6.67 1.72 -2.02
N ALA A 34 -5.52 1.10 -2.33
CA ALA A 34 -4.92 1.20 -3.66
C ALA A 34 -5.89 0.67 -4.74
N GLN A 35 -6.47 -0.51 -4.55
CA GLN A 35 -7.30 -1.16 -5.57
C GLN A 35 -8.67 -0.51 -5.74
N THR A 36 -9.38 -0.26 -4.64
CA THR A 36 -10.81 0.10 -4.69
C THR A 36 -11.04 1.61 -4.70
N PHE A 37 -10.18 2.37 -4.04
CA PHE A 37 -10.27 3.83 -4.01
C PHE A 37 -9.45 4.45 -5.14
N PHE A 38 -8.12 4.35 -5.07
CA PHE A 38 -7.26 5.01 -6.07
C PHE A 38 -7.35 4.37 -7.46
N GLY A 39 -7.43 3.04 -7.54
CA GLY A 39 -7.57 2.33 -8.81
C GLY A 39 -8.83 2.77 -9.58
N THR A 40 -9.97 2.90 -8.89
CA THR A 40 -11.21 3.40 -9.48
C THR A 40 -11.07 4.84 -9.95
N LEU A 41 -10.49 5.72 -9.13
CA LEU A 41 -10.31 7.13 -9.49
C LEU A 41 -9.39 7.31 -10.70
N LEU A 42 -8.28 6.58 -10.75
CA LEU A 42 -7.33 6.65 -11.86
C LEU A 42 -7.93 6.10 -13.15
N LYS A 43 -8.70 5.01 -13.06
CA LYS A 43 -9.47 4.49 -14.19
C LYS A 43 -10.46 5.53 -14.72
N GLN A 44 -11.22 6.17 -13.84
CA GLN A 44 -12.15 7.24 -14.23
C GLN A 44 -11.44 8.42 -14.88
N MET A 45 -10.27 8.81 -14.36
CA MET A 45 -9.46 9.88 -14.95
C MET A 45 -8.96 9.51 -16.35
N ARG A 46 -8.57 8.25 -16.57
CA ARG A 46 -8.13 7.72 -17.87
C ARG A 46 -9.25 7.65 -18.90
N GLU A 47 -10.45 7.33 -18.47
CA GLU A 47 -11.65 7.23 -19.32
C GLU A 47 -12.36 8.59 -19.49
N SER A 48 -11.89 9.62 -18.79
CA SER A 48 -12.48 10.95 -18.78
C SER A 48 -12.36 11.66 -20.15
N PRO A 49 -13.39 12.41 -20.56
CA PRO A 49 -13.31 13.29 -21.74
C PRO A 49 -12.34 14.46 -21.54
N PHE A 50 -11.87 14.69 -20.32
CA PHE A 50 -10.86 15.70 -19.99
C PHE A 50 -9.41 15.20 -20.20
N LYS A 51 -9.21 13.96 -20.67
CA LYS A 51 -7.88 13.49 -21.04
C LYS A 51 -7.42 14.21 -22.31
N ASP A 52 -6.23 14.79 -22.28
CA ASP A 52 -5.63 15.44 -23.45
C ASP A 52 -4.72 14.45 -24.18
N GLU A 53 -4.85 14.30 -25.50
CA GLU A 53 -3.98 13.45 -26.31
C GLU A 53 -2.50 13.83 -26.15
N MET A 54 -2.18 15.12 -26.03
CA MET A 54 -0.81 15.61 -25.92
C MET A 54 -0.15 15.21 -24.59
N PHE A 55 -0.94 15.06 -23.53
CA PHE A 55 -0.48 14.68 -22.19
C PHE A 55 -0.81 13.22 -21.82
N SER A 56 -1.40 12.46 -22.74
CA SER A 56 -1.77 11.05 -22.55
C SER A 56 -0.58 10.08 -22.50
N GLY A 57 0.61 10.54 -22.91
CA GLY A 57 1.78 9.68 -23.13
C GLY A 57 1.77 8.94 -24.48
N GLY A 58 0.82 9.27 -25.36
CA GLY A 58 0.66 8.67 -26.68
C GLY A 58 0.47 7.15 -26.63
N ARG A 59 0.93 6.44 -27.67
CA ARG A 59 0.81 4.97 -27.75
C ARG A 59 1.45 4.22 -26.58
N GLY A 60 2.54 4.76 -26.01
CA GLY A 60 3.17 4.19 -24.82
C GLY A 60 2.32 4.36 -23.57
N GLY A 61 1.73 5.54 -23.38
CA GLY A 61 0.79 5.82 -22.29
C GLY A 61 -0.49 4.98 -22.35
N GLU A 62 -0.95 4.64 -23.56
CA GLU A 62 -2.05 3.69 -23.75
C GLU A 62 -1.64 2.26 -23.39
N ALA A 63 -0.50 1.79 -23.91
CA ALA A 63 -0.04 0.41 -23.70
C ALA A 63 0.31 0.10 -22.24
N PHE A 64 0.91 1.06 -21.52
CA PHE A 64 1.39 0.86 -20.15
C PHE A 64 0.55 1.59 -19.09
N GLY A 65 -0.54 2.23 -19.51
CA GLY A 65 -1.37 3.05 -18.65
C GLY A 65 -1.89 2.32 -17.41
N SER A 66 -2.44 1.12 -17.59
CA SER A 66 -2.96 0.32 -16.48
C SER A 66 -1.88 -0.06 -15.46
N MET A 67 -0.66 -0.37 -15.91
CA MET A 67 0.47 -0.68 -15.04
C MET A 67 0.95 0.57 -14.29
N TYR A 68 0.97 1.72 -14.98
CA TYR A 68 1.26 3.00 -14.33
C TYR A 68 0.22 3.33 -13.25
N ASP A 69 -1.08 3.11 -13.52
CA ASP A 69 -2.14 3.32 -12.53
C ASP A 69 -1.96 2.44 -11.30
N GLN A 70 -1.57 1.17 -11.49
CA GLN A 70 -1.30 0.27 -10.37
C GLN A 70 -0.17 0.80 -9.48
N HIS A 71 0.97 1.17 -10.07
CA HIS A 71 2.08 1.74 -9.32
C HIS A 71 1.72 3.05 -8.63
N LEU A 72 0.99 3.92 -9.32
CA LEU A 72 0.56 5.21 -8.78
C LEU A 72 -0.42 5.00 -7.63
N ALA A 73 -1.39 4.09 -7.75
CA ALA A 73 -2.34 3.76 -6.71
C ALA A 73 -1.66 3.20 -5.45
N GLU A 74 -0.67 2.30 -5.61
CA GLU A 74 0.13 1.80 -4.49
C GLU A 74 0.95 2.90 -3.81
N HIS A 75 1.55 3.80 -4.60
CA HIS A 75 2.29 4.92 -4.06
C HIS A 75 1.36 5.88 -3.30
N MET A 76 0.19 6.18 -3.86
CA MET A 76 -0.82 7.03 -3.23
C MET A 76 -1.36 6.43 -1.94
N SER A 77 -1.63 5.13 -1.88
CA SER A 77 -2.12 4.49 -0.65
C SER A 77 -1.10 4.56 0.51
N ARG A 78 0.20 4.46 0.20
CA ARG A 78 1.28 4.59 1.18
C ARG A 78 1.56 6.03 1.59
N GLY A 79 1.37 6.97 0.66
CA GLY A 79 1.55 8.41 0.86
C GLY A 79 0.25 9.11 1.28
N VAL A 80 -0.42 9.73 0.32
CA VAL A 80 -1.60 10.60 0.53
C VAL A 80 -2.80 9.88 1.18
N GLY A 81 -2.95 8.59 0.92
CA GLY A 81 -4.03 7.74 1.45
C GLY A 81 -3.80 7.21 2.85
N ARG A 82 -2.65 7.52 3.50
CA ARG A 82 -2.27 6.92 4.78
C ARG A 82 -3.34 7.09 5.86
N LYS A 83 -3.98 8.25 5.94
CA LYS A 83 -5.07 8.50 6.92
C LYS A 83 -6.24 7.54 6.73
N LEU A 84 -6.62 7.27 5.48
CA LEU A 84 -7.69 6.33 5.17
C LEU A 84 -7.28 4.90 5.56
N VAL A 85 -6.06 4.48 5.20
CA VAL A 85 -5.50 3.18 5.59
C VAL A 85 -5.54 3.01 7.12
N ASN A 86 -5.02 3.98 7.87
CA ASN A 86 -4.99 3.93 9.33
C ASN A 86 -6.40 3.89 9.94
N SER A 87 -7.37 4.59 9.33
CA SER A 87 -8.76 4.57 9.80
C SER A 87 -9.42 3.19 9.64
N ILE A 88 -9.10 2.49 8.54
CA ILE A 88 -9.57 1.13 8.28
C ILE A 88 -8.93 0.17 9.29
N VAL A 89 -7.61 0.25 9.49
CA VAL A 89 -6.90 -0.60 10.48
C VAL A 89 -7.46 -0.39 11.88
N LYS A 90 -7.62 0.87 12.31
CA LYS A 90 -8.22 1.20 13.61
C LYS A 90 -9.61 0.60 13.78
N ARG A 91 -10.40 0.52 12.70
CA ARG A 91 -11.75 -0.08 12.74
C ARG A 91 -11.71 -1.61 12.78
N LEU A 92 -10.68 -2.25 12.23
CA LEU A 92 -10.50 -3.70 12.27
C LEU A 92 -9.89 -4.20 13.59
N GLU A 93 -9.22 -3.32 14.34
CA GLU A 93 -8.62 -3.63 15.65
C GLU A 93 -9.52 -3.29 16.84
N ALA A 94 -10.60 -2.53 16.62
CA ALA A 94 -11.58 -2.15 17.64
C ALA A 94 -12.65 -3.22 17.82
#